data_AF-A0A3D5HNR7-F1
#
_entry.id   AF-A0A3D5HNR7-F1
#
_cell.length_a   1.000
_cell.length_b   1.000
_cell.length_c   1.000
_cell.angle_alpha   90.00
_cell.angle_beta   90.00
_cell.angle_gamma   90.00
#
_symmetry.space_group_name_H-M   'P 1'
#
loop_
_entity.id
_entity.type
_entity.pdbx_description
1 polymer ?
#
loop_
_entity_poly.entity_id
_entity_poly.type
_entity_poly.pdbx_seq_one_letter_code
_entity_poly.pdbx_strand_id
1 'polypeptide(L)'
;MATDTTGQVKVDSGTWDGGNEPFKASYGKLMMWYFLLSDSFTFAGFLIAYGALRISMPSWPVPDFVFSLLPGGIENMPLIFVTIMTFVLLFSSYTMVRAVQEGHQENRKGVVFWMLLTIIGGSAFLGCQAWEWNTLIGKEHMTISTNPFGTHTESGVYLEGDGHHINEGDTFAEGDSYLIHQHSGEFHPLSYKVTEGDDAGITKQMEFGPKAFGALFYFITGFHGFHVFSGV
;
A
#
# COMPACT_ATOMS: atom_id res chain seq x y z
N MET A 1 51.98 63.29 24.77
CA MET A 1 51.51 62.45 23.65
C MET A 1 52.18 61.10 23.78
N ALA A 2 51.46 60.09 24.24
CA ALA A 2 51.88 58.69 24.18
C ALA A 2 50.87 57.99 23.27
N THR A 3 51.37 57.41 22.17
CA THR A 3 50.60 56.62 21.20
C THR A 3 50.46 55.20 21.74
N ASP A 4 49.22 54.75 21.96
CA ASP A 4 48.92 53.37 22.32
C ASP A 4 48.38 52.62 21.09
N THR A 5 49.21 51.72 20.57
CA THR A 5 48.90 50.81 19.46
C THR A 5 48.09 49.64 20.00
N THR A 6 46.76 49.72 19.92
CA THR A 6 45.90 48.56 20.17
C THR A 6 45.67 47.79 18.88
N GLY A 7 46.42 46.70 18.71
CA GLY A 7 46.17 45.71 17.67
C GLY A 7 44.80 45.07 17.88
N GLN A 8 43.95 45.17 16.85
CA GLN A 8 42.68 44.45 16.79
C GLN A 8 42.97 42.95 16.67
N VAL A 9 42.91 42.23 17.78
CA VAL A 9 42.93 40.76 17.78
C VAL A 9 41.61 40.29 17.16
N LYS A 10 41.67 39.75 15.94
CA LYS A 10 40.55 38.97 15.38
C LYS A 10 40.38 37.72 16.25
N VAL A 11 39.34 37.72 17.07
CA VAL A 11 38.87 36.51 17.74
C VAL A 11 38.16 35.68 16.68
N ASP A 12 38.82 34.67 16.13
CA ASP A 12 38.13 33.62 15.39
C ASP A 12 37.26 32.86 16.41
N SER A 13 35.96 33.10 16.37
CA SER A 13 34.99 32.38 17.19
C SER A 13 34.94 30.93 16.72
N GLY A 14 35.73 30.08 17.37
CA GLY A 14 35.75 28.65 17.12
C GLY A 14 34.35 28.05 17.28
N THR A 15 34.05 27.01 16.49
CA THR A 15 32.77 26.29 16.40
C THR A 15 32.24 25.77 17.76
N TRP A 16 33.04 25.88 18.83
CA TRP A 16 32.77 25.36 20.18
C TRP A 16 32.58 26.45 21.25
N ASP A 17 32.60 27.74 20.90
CA ASP A 17 32.54 28.86 21.87
C ASP A 17 31.17 29.10 22.52
N GLY A 18 30.23 28.14 22.40
CA GLY A 18 28.89 28.23 22.99
C GLY A 18 28.04 29.33 22.36
N GLY A 19 27.06 28.94 21.53
CA GLY A 19 26.17 29.87 20.83
C GLY A 19 26.13 29.68 19.31
N ASN A 20 27.00 28.83 18.77
CA ASN A 20 26.87 28.31 17.41
C ASN A 20 26.22 26.92 17.44
N GLU A 21 25.17 26.73 16.65
CA GLU A 21 24.58 25.42 16.42
C GLU A 21 25.66 24.50 15.80
N PRO A 22 26.11 23.42 16.47
CA PRO A 22 27.20 22.57 15.99
C PRO A 22 26.87 21.91 14.64
N PHE A 23 25.57 21.78 14.34
CA PHE A 23 25.05 21.53 13.00
C PHE A 23 24.26 22.76 12.58
N LYS A 24 24.59 23.38 11.43
CA LYS A 24 23.86 24.53 10.84
C LYS A 24 22.45 24.16 10.33
N ALA A 25 21.81 23.16 10.94
CA ALA A 25 20.53 22.63 10.55
C ALA A 25 19.48 23.11 11.54
N SER A 26 18.49 23.86 11.04
CA SER A 26 17.34 24.28 11.83
C SER A 26 16.68 23.09 12.53
N TYR A 27 16.41 23.23 13.82
CA TYR A 27 15.77 22.22 14.66
C TYR A 27 14.50 21.61 14.01
N GLY A 28 13.68 22.44 13.34
CA GLY A 28 12.49 21.97 12.64
C GLY A 28 12.79 21.05 11.44
N LYS A 29 13.86 21.32 10.69
CA LYS A 29 14.29 20.42 9.59
C LYS A 29 14.83 19.11 10.15
N LEU A 30 15.57 19.16 11.24
CA LEU A 30 16.13 17.97 11.89
C LEU A 30 15.03 17.06 12.47
N MET A 31 14.01 17.64 13.13
CA MET A 31 12.87 16.87 13.64
C MET A 31 12.04 16.26 12.51
N MET A 32 11.87 16.94 11.37
CA MET A 32 11.23 16.36 10.19
C MET A 32 11.99 15.12 9.69
N TRP A 33 13.32 15.15 9.67
CA TRP A 33 14.12 13.99 9.27
C TRP A 33 13.98 12.81 10.23
N TYR A 34 13.96 13.06 11.55
CA TYR A 34 13.70 12.02 12.54
C TYR A 34 12.31 11.39 12.38
N PHE A 35 11.29 12.23 12.15
CA PHE A 35 9.93 11.80 11.88
C PHE A 35 9.86 10.91 10.63
N LEU A 36 10.40 11.37 9.49
CA LEU A 36 10.42 10.58 8.25
C LEU A 36 11.17 9.26 8.38
N LEU A 37 12.25 9.23 9.16
CA LEU A 37 13.01 8.01 9.42
C LEU A 37 12.21 7.02 10.27
N SER A 38 11.50 7.51 11.29
CA SER A 38 10.59 6.72 12.12
C SER A 38 9.49 6.05 11.27
N ASP A 39 8.87 6.80 10.37
CA ASP A 39 7.87 6.27 9.45
C ASP A 39 8.46 5.19 8.55
N SER A 40 9.63 5.47 7.99
CA SER A 40 10.34 4.53 7.11
C SER A 40 10.63 3.21 7.82
N PHE A 41 11.02 3.23 9.09
CA PHE A 41 11.23 2.02 9.88
C PHE A 41 9.93 1.28 10.19
N THR A 42 8.84 2.00 10.44
CA THR A 42 7.52 1.40 10.67
C THR A 42 7.05 0.64 9.41
N PHE A 43 7.15 1.26 8.23
CA PHE A 43 6.86 0.58 6.96
C PHE A 43 7.81 -0.58 6.67
N ALA A 44 9.10 -0.43 6.96
CA ALA A 44 10.06 -1.53 6.79
C ALA A 44 9.68 -2.75 7.66
N GLY A 45 9.25 -2.53 8.90
CA GLY A 45 8.76 -3.60 9.77
C GLY A 45 7.58 -4.36 9.16
N PHE A 46 6.60 -3.63 8.60
CA PHE A 46 5.46 -4.28 7.94
C PHE A 46 5.84 -5.02 6.66
N LEU A 47 6.75 -4.48 5.84
CA LEU A 47 7.22 -5.16 4.63
C LEU A 47 8.02 -6.42 4.94
N ILE A 48 8.84 -6.40 6.01
CA ILE A 48 9.55 -7.58 6.49
C ILE A 48 8.55 -8.63 6.98
N ALA A 49 7.53 -8.23 7.76
CA ALA A 49 6.49 -9.14 8.22
C ALA A 49 5.71 -9.77 7.04
N TYR A 50 5.34 -8.95 6.05
CA TYR A 50 4.71 -9.42 4.82
C TYR A 50 5.60 -10.40 4.06
N GLY A 51 6.87 -10.07 3.84
CA GLY A 51 7.82 -10.94 3.14
C GLY A 51 8.04 -12.27 3.85
N ALA A 52 8.21 -12.24 5.18
CA ALA A 52 8.38 -13.44 5.99
C ALA A 52 7.14 -14.36 5.92
N LEU A 53 5.94 -13.79 6.04
CA LEU A 53 4.69 -14.55 5.96
C LEU A 53 4.44 -15.08 4.55
N ARG A 54 4.75 -14.30 3.51
CA ARG A 54 4.65 -14.72 2.11
C ARG A 54 5.51 -15.94 1.78
N ILE A 55 6.73 -15.99 2.32
CA ILE A 55 7.68 -17.09 2.11
C ILE A 55 7.30 -18.32 2.95
N SER A 56 6.67 -18.12 4.10
CA SER A 56 6.33 -19.20 5.04
C SER A 56 5.02 -19.92 4.72
N MET A 57 4.29 -19.50 3.68
CA MET A 57 2.98 -20.05 3.32
C MET A 57 3.02 -20.67 1.93
N PRO A 58 2.46 -21.88 1.75
CA PRO A 58 2.49 -22.60 0.47
C PRO A 58 1.63 -21.90 -0.60
N SER A 59 0.55 -21.25 -0.19
CA SER A 59 -0.35 -20.48 -1.05
C SER A 59 -0.42 -19.01 -0.60
N TRP A 60 -0.57 -18.09 -1.55
CA TRP A 60 -0.74 -16.67 -1.26
C TRP A 60 -1.46 -15.95 -2.40
N PRO A 61 -2.45 -15.09 -2.13
CA PRO A 61 -3.23 -14.43 -3.17
C PRO A 61 -2.38 -13.62 -4.15
N VAL A 62 -2.65 -13.79 -5.45
CA VAL A 62 -1.95 -13.06 -6.51
C VAL A 62 -2.57 -11.66 -6.66
N PRO A 63 -1.77 -10.57 -6.58
CA PRO A 63 -2.30 -9.20 -6.68
C PRO A 63 -3.08 -8.93 -7.96
N ASP A 64 -2.66 -9.49 -9.09
CA ASP A 64 -3.30 -9.32 -10.40
C ASP A 64 -4.75 -9.81 -10.40
N PHE A 65 -5.03 -10.86 -9.61
CA PHE A 65 -6.38 -11.41 -9.46
C PHE A 65 -7.21 -10.60 -8.45
N VAL A 66 -6.63 -10.31 -7.28
CA VAL A 66 -7.30 -9.56 -6.19
C VAL A 66 -7.67 -8.14 -6.63
N PHE A 67 -6.82 -7.47 -7.40
CA PHE A 67 -6.97 -6.08 -7.83
C PHE A 67 -7.28 -5.98 -9.34
N SER A 68 -8.24 -6.79 -9.80
CA SER A 68 -8.70 -6.83 -11.19
C SER A 68 -9.98 -6.01 -11.45
N LEU A 69 -10.60 -5.49 -10.40
CA LEU A 69 -11.87 -4.77 -10.47
C LEU A 69 -11.66 -3.26 -10.64
N LEU A 70 -12.42 -2.66 -11.56
CA LEU A 70 -12.51 -1.22 -11.73
C LEU A 70 -13.85 -0.65 -11.22
N PRO A 71 -13.88 0.62 -10.79
CA PRO A 71 -15.11 1.32 -10.51
C PRO A 71 -16.06 1.26 -11.71
N GLY A 72 -17.31 0.86 -11.47
CA GLY A 72 -18.31 0.65 -12.52
C GLY A 72 -18.51 -0.80 -12.95
N GLY A 73 -17.84 -1.76 -12.30
CA GLY A 73 -18.08 -3.20 -12.55
C GLY A 73 -17.38 -3.73 -13.79
N ILE A 74 -16.31 -3.08 -14.23
CA ILE A 74 -15.45 -3.61 -15.27
C ILE A 74 -14.48 -4.60 -14.60
N GLU A 75 -14.61 -5.87 -14.98
CA GLU A 75 -13.78 -6.98 -14.51
C GLU A 75 -12.66 -7.28 -15.52
N ASN A 76 -11.69 -8.11 -15.12
CA ASN A 76 -10.58 -8.59 -15.97
C ASN A 76 -9.61 -7.49 -16.44
N MET A 77 -9.39 -6.45 -15.63
CA MET A 77 -8.41 -5.40 -15.89
C MET A 77 -7.36 -5.37 -14.77
N PRO A 78 -6.39 -6.31 -14.77
CA PRO A 78 -5.44 -6.50 -13.68
C PRO A 78 -4.62 -5.23 -13.45
N LEU A 79 -4.53 -4.77 -12.19
CA LEU A 79 -3.66 -3.68 -11.73
C LEU A 79 -3.89 -2.30 -12.37
N ILE A 80 -4.86 -2.14 -13.28
CA ILE A 80 -5.10 -0.86 -13.97
C ILE A 80 -5.60 0.19 -12.97
N PHE A 81 -6.47 -0.21 -12.04
CA PHE A 81 -6.95 0.71 -11.00
C PHE A 81 -5.80 1.23 -10.12
N VAL A 82 -4.93 0.32 -9.66
CA VAL A 82 -3.74 0.63 -8.85
C VAL A 82 -2.76 1.53 -9.61
N THR A 83 -2.62 1.30 -10.92
CA THR A 83 -1.80 2.12 -11.80
C THR A 83 -2.35 3.56 -11.88
N ILE A 84 -3.66 3.72 -12.06
CA ILE A 84 -4.31 5.04 -12.06
C ILE A 84 -4.10 5.75 -10.72
N MET A 85 -4.27 5.05 -9.59
CA MET A 85 -4.03 5.62 -8.25
C MET A 85 -2.59 6.14 -8.11
N THR A 86 -1.62 5.41 -8.65
CA THR A 86 -0.21 5.80 -8.65
C THR A 86 0.01 7.06 -9.49
N PHE A 87 -0.57 7.14 -10.70
CA PHE A 87 -0.50 8.35 -11.52
C PHE A 87 -1.12 9.57 -10.82
N VAL A 88 -2.24 9.41 -10.12
CA VAL A 88 -2.88 10.47 -9.32
C VAL A 88 -1.93 10.98 -8.23
N LEU A 89 -1.27 10.08 -7.48
CA LEU A 89 -0.30 10.47 -6.45
C LEU A 89 0.96 11.13 -7.03
N LEU A 90 1.47 10.64 -8.16
CA LEU A 90 2.61 11.26 -8.84
C LEU A 90 2.29 12.68 -9.31
N PHE A 91 1.10 12.88 -9.88
CA PHE A 91 0.63 14.21 -10.25
C PHE A 91 0.44 15.12 -9.03
N SER A 92 -0.12 14.59 -7.93
CA SER A 92 -0.25 15.32 -6.66
C SER A 92 1.10 15.74 -6.05
N SER A 93 2.12 14.87 -6.17
CA SER A 93 3.49 15.21 -5.77
C SER A 93 4.05 16.37 -6.61
N TYR A 94 3.84 16.34 -7.93
CA TYR A 94 4.23 17.43 -8.81
C TYR A 94 3.55 18.76 -8.43
N THR A 95 2.25 18.76 -8.12
CA THR A 95 1.54 19.97 -7.71
C THR A 95 2.07 20.52 -6.38
N MET A 96 2.46 19.66 -5.43
CA MET A 96 3.09 20.08 -4.18
C MET A 96 4.44 20.77 -4.43
N VAL A 97 5.29 20.22 -5.32
CA VAL A 97 6.57 20.85 -5.68
C VAL A 97 6.34 22.23 -6.29
N ARG A 98 5.34 22.38 -7.17
CA ARG A 98 4.96 23.69 -7.74
C ARG A 98 4.49 24.66 -6.67
N ALA A 99 3.70 24.21 -5.69
CA ALA A 99 3.28 25.06 -4.56
C ALA A 99 4.48 25.61 -3.78
N VAL A 100 5.49 24.76 -3.49
CA VAL A 100 6.71 25.19 -2.79
C VAL A 100 7.51 26.19 -3.61
N GLN A 101 7.61 25.99 -4.93
CA GLN A 101 8.31 26.92 -5.83
C GLN A 101 7.66 28.30 -5.87
N GLU A 102 6.33 28.38 -5.98
CA GLU A 102 5.59 29.64 -5.90
C GLU A 102 5.76 30.30 -4.52
N GLY A 103 5.93 29.49 -3.47
CA GLY A 103 6.23 29.97 -2.12
C GLY A 103 7.58 30.69 -2.02
N HIS A 104 8.63 30.14 -2.64
CA HIS A 104 9.93 30.80 -2.73
C HIS A 104 9.91 32.09 -3.55
N GLN A 105 8.97 32.21 -4.50
CA GLN A 105 8.74 33.43 -5.29
C GLN A 105 7.77 34.41 -4.61
N GLU A 106 7.37 34.15 -3.36
CA GLU A 106 6.39 34.92 -2.59
C GLU A 106 5.01 35.07 -3.27
N ASN A 107 4.71 34.23 -4.27
CA ASN A 107 3.45 34.25 -5.00
C ASN A 107 2.36 33.49 -4.25
N ARG A 108 1.71 34.17 -3.30
CA ARG A 108 0.64 33.60 -2.47
C ARG A 108 -0.51 32.97 -3.26
N LYS A 109 -0.92 33.59 -4.37
CA LYS A 109 -2.02 33.07 -5.21
C LYS A 109 -1.63 31.77 -5.89
N GLY A 110 -0.39 31.69 -6.38
CA GLY A 110 0.19 30.46 -6.93
C GLY A 110 0.23 29.35 -5.89
N VAL A 111 0.75 29.63 -4.69
CA VAL A 111 0.80 28.65 -3.58
C VAL A 111 -0.58 28.08 -3.29
N VAL A 112 -1.59 28.93 -3.10
CA VAL A 112 -2.96 28.50 -2.78
C VAL A 112 -3.54 27.63 -3.89
N PHE A 113 -3.37 28.04 -5.14
CA PHE A 113 -3.87 27.27 -6.29
C PHE A 113 -3.24 25.87 -6.37
N TRP A 114 -1.92 25.77 -6.27
CA TRP A 114 -1.22 24.49 -6.35
C TRP A 114 -1.49 23.60 -5.12
N MET A 115 -1.59 24.16 -3.92
CA MET A 115 -1.97 23.39 -2.73
C MET A 115 -3.39 22.83 -2.85
N LEU A 116 -4.35 23.58 -3.41
CA LEU A 116 -5.70 23.07 -3.66
C LEU A 116 -5.68 21.88 -4.61
N LEU A 117 -4.87 21.93 -5.67
CA LEU A 117 -4.71 20.80 -6.59
C LEU A 117 -4.10 19.57 -5.89
N THR A 118 -3.11 19.77 -5.02
CA THR A 118 -2.54 18.67 -4.21
C THR A 118 -3.60 18.04 -3.29
N ILE A 119 -4.42 18.87 -2.63
CA ILE A 119 -5.51 18.38 -1.78
C ILE A 119 -6.51 17.58 -2.60
N ILE A 120 -6.93 18.08 -3.77
CA ILE A 120 -7.84 17.35 -4.66
C ILE A 120 -7.25 16.00 -5.08
N GLY A 121 -5.97 15.96 -5.46
CA GLY A 121 -5.27 14.72 -5.80
C GLY A 121 -5.22 13.73 -4.63
N GLY A 122 -4.92 14.21 -3.41
CA GLY A 122 -4.96 13.40 -2.20
C GLY A 122 -6.35 12.88 -1.86
N SER A 123 -7.39 13.72 -1.96
CA SER A 123 -8.78 13.33 -1.75
C SER A 123 -9.27 12.30 -2.77
N ALA A 124 -8.87 12.45 -4.04
CA ALA A 124 -9.16 11.47 -5.07
C ALA A 124 -8.52 10.10 -4.75
N PHE A 125 -7.26 10.10 -4.33
CA PHE A 125 -6.57 8.87 -3.90
C PHE A 125 -7.28 8.18 -2.71
N LEU A 126 -7.65 8.95 -1.67
CA LEU A 126 -8.40 8.40 -0.52
C LEU A 126 -9.77 7.86 -0.92
N GLY A 127 -10.46 8.52 -1.86
CA GLY A 127 -11.73 8.03 -2.41
C GLY A 127 -11.57 6.69 -3.14
N CYS A 128 -10.51 6.53 -3.92
CA CYS A 128 -10.18 5.26 -4.58
C CYS A 128 -9.90 4.15 -3.56
N GLN A 129 -9.11 4.43 -2.51
CA GLN A 129 -8.84 3.46 -1.44
C GLN A 129 -10.10 3.06 -0.67
N ALA A 130 -10.96 4.03 -0.33
CA ALA A 130 -12.22 3.75 0.35
C ALA A 130 -13.15 2.86 -0.51
N TRP A 131 -13.18 3.08 -1.82
CA TRP A 131 -13.94 2.26 -2.75
C TRP A 131 -13.37 0.84 -2.88
N GLU A 132 -12.04 0.69 -2.97
CA GLU A 132 -11.35 -0.60 -3.01
C GLU A 132 -11.64 -1.42 -1.75
N TRP A 133 -11.51 -0.78 -0.58
CA TRP A 133 -11.87 -1.40 0.70
C TRP A 133 -13.33 -1.84 0.75
N ASN A 134 -14.25 -0.98 0.31
CA ASN A 134 -15.67 -1.30 0.32
C ASN A 134 -16.00 -2.47 -0.62
N THR A 135 -15.33 -2.54 -1.77
CA THR A 135 -15.49 -3.65 -2.72
C THR A 135 -14.93 -4.95 -2.14
N LEU A 136 -13.72 -4.94 -1.59
CA LEU A 136 -13.09 -6.12 -1.02
C LEU A 136 -13.83 -6.65 0.23
N ILE A 137 -14.32 -5.76 1.10
CA ILE A 137 -15.06 -6.15 2.31
C ILE A 137 -16.50 -6.52 1.99
N GLY A 138 -17.16 -5.72 1.14
CA GLY A 138 -18.61 -5.80 0.91
C GLY A 138 -19.02 -6.79 -0.18
N LYS A 139 -18.24 -6.89 -1.27
CA LYS A 139 -18.53 -7.81 -2.38
C LYS A 139 -17.72 -9.09 -2.28
N GLU A 140 -16.41 -8.96 -2.03
CA GLU A 140 -15.50 -10.10 -2.03
C GLU A 140 -15.35 -10.73 -0.64
N HIS A 141 -15.96 -10.15 0.40
CA HIS A 141 -15.95 -10.67 1.78
C HIS A 141 -14.55 -10.95 2.36
N MET A 142 -13.52 -10.30 1.82
CA MET A 142 -12.18 -10.29 2.41
C MET A 142 -12.18 -9.37 3.63
N THR A 143 -11.78 -9.90 4.77
CA THR A 143 -11.71 -9.18 6.05
C THR A 143 -10.37 -9.47 6.73
N ILE A 144 -10.16 -8.90 7.91
CA ILE A 144 -8.95 -9.15 8.72
C ILE A 144 -8.84 -10.62 9.13
N SER A 145 -9.96 -11.33 9.27
CA SER A 145 -10.02 -12.70 9.80
C SER A 145 -10.40 -13.75 8.76
N THR A 146 -10.86 -13.34 7.58
CA THR A 146 -11.36 -14.22 6.53
C THR A 146 -10.82 -13.78 5.19
N ASN A 147 -10.24 -14.70 4.43
CA ASN A 147 -9.70 -14.43 3.11
C ASN A 147 -10.20 -15.47 2.10
N PRO A 148 -11.17 -15.13 1.24
CA PRO A 148 -11.71 -16.04 0.24
C PRO A 148 -10.86 -16.14 -1.03
N PHE A 149 -9.82 -15.31 -1.17
CA PHE A 149 -8.85 -15.42 -2.25
C PHE A 149 -7.83 -16.50 -1.93
N GLY A 150 -7.69 -17.48 -2.82
CA GLY A 150 -6.74 -18.58 -2.69
C GLY A 150 -5.94 -18.80 -3.97
N THR A 151 -4.92 -19.64 -3.87
CA THR A 151 -4.17 -20.14 -5.03
C THR A 151 -4.03 -21.65 -4.90
N HIS A 152 -4.20 -22.36 -6.01
CA HIS A 152 -4.03 -23.80 -6.03
C HIS A 152 -2.58 -24.19 -5.80
N THR A 153 -2.36 -25.20 -4.95
CA THR A 153 -1.04 -25.78 -4.69
C THR A 153 -0.80 -27.05 -5.50
N GLU A 154 -1.75 -27.42 -6.36
CA GLU A 154 -1.74 -28.64 -7.17
C GLU A 154 -2.62 -28.43 -8.41
N SER A 155 -2.43 -29.25 -9.44
CA SER A 155 -3.23 -29.20 -10.68
C SER A 155 -4.47 -30.09 -10.55
N GLY A 156 -5.59 -29.66 -11.13
CA GLY A 156 -6.84 -30.40 -11.02
C GLY A 156 -7.93 -30.00 -12.00
N VAL A 157 -9.08 -30.64 -11.83
CA VAL A 157 -10.32 -30.38 -12.57
C VAL A 157 -11.45 -30.08 -11.60
N TYR A 158 -12.18 -29.02 -11.83
CA TYR A 158 -13.37 -28.68 -11.05
C TYR A 158 -14.49 -29.68 -11.28
N LEU A 159 -15.09 -30.15 -10.18
CA LEU A 159 -16.22 -31.09 -10.21
C LEU A 159 -17.57 -30.37 -10.24
N GLU A 160 -17.58 -29.07 -9.94
CA GLU A 160 -18.75 -28.23 -9.81
C GLU A 160 -18.37 -26.83 -10.34
N GLY A 161 -19.36 -26.08 -10.84
CA GLY A 161 -19.17 -24.69 -11.23
C GLY A 161 -19.65 -23.71 -10.15
N ASP A 162 -19.06 -22.52 -10.09
CA ASP A 162 -19.47 -21.44 -9.17
C ASP A 162 -20.59 -20.56 -9.73
N GLY A 163 -20.99 -20.76 -11.00
CA GLY A 163 -21.96 -19.91 -11.68
C GLY A 163 -21.41 -18.54 -12.09
N HIS A 164 -20.09 -18.36 -11.97
CA HIS A 164 -19.35 -17.18 -12.37
C HIS A 164 -18.30 -17.56 -13.43
N HIS A 165 -17.04 -17.72 -13.02
CA HIS A 165 -15.90 -17.88 -13.92
C HIS A 165 -15.38 -19.33 -13.97
N ILE A 166 -15.90 -20.22 -13.11
CA ILE A 166 -15.50 -21.63 -13.04
C ILE A 166 -16.68 -22.51 -13.43
N ASN A 167 -16.49 -23.35 -14.44
CA ASN A 167 -17.45 -24.35 -14.87
C ASN A 167 -17.02 -25.77 -14.46
N GLU A 168 -17.99 -26.66 -14.35
CA GLU A 168 -17.72 -28.09 -14.17
C GLU A 168 -16.87 -28.61 -15.35
N GLY A 169 -15.76 -29.29 -15.03
CA GLY A 169 -14.82 -29.82 -16.01
C GLY A 169 -13.69 -28.86 -16.40
N ASP A 170 -13.69 -27.61 -15.92
CA ASP A 170 -12.57 -26.70 -16.15
C ASP A 170 -11.31 -27.22 -15.44
N THR A 171 -10.18 -27.21 -16.15
CA THR A 171 -8.86 -27.61 -15.65
C THR A 171 -8.10 -26.39 -15.14
N PHE A 172 -7.35 -26.56 -14.07
CA PHE A 172 -6.43 -25.54 -13.55
C PHE A 172 -5.06 -26.16 -13.23
N ALA A 173 -4.05 -25.30 -13.18
CA ALA A 173 -2.67 -25.66 -12.83
C ALA A 173 -2.30 -25.17 -11.41
N GLU A 174 -1.24 -25.74 -10.87
CA GLU A 174 -0.58 -25.20 -9.67
C GLU A 174 -0.24 -23.70 -9.87
N GLY A 175 -0.62 -22.88 -8.88
CA GLY A 175 -0.43 -21.43 -8.90
C GLY A 175 -1.64 -20.64 -9.41
N ASP A 176 -2.62 -21.28 -10.04
CA ASP A 176 -3.83 -20.60 -10.49
C ASP A 176 -4.64 -20.06 -9.30
N SER A 177 -5.13 -18.83 -9.45
CA SER A 177 -5.89 -18.14 -8.40
C SER A 177 -7.37 -18.46 -8.49
N TYR A 178 -8.03 -18.51 -7.35
CA TYR A 178 -9.47 -18.68 -7.26
C TYR A 178 -10.06 -17.79 -6.17
N LEU A 179 -11.37 -17.58 -6.27
CA LEU A 179 -12.17 -16.85 -5.31
C LEU A 179 -13.31 -17.74 -4.82
N ILE A 180 -13.47 -17.86 -3.50
CA ILE A 180 -14.62 -18.55 -2.91
C ILE A 180 -15.78 -17.56 -2.81
N HIS A 181 -16.75 -17.71 -3.71
CA HIS A 181 -17.94 -16.87 -3.72
C HIS A 181 -18.89 -17.17 -2.55
N GLN A 182 -19.54 -16.12 -2.05
CA GLN A 182 -20.59 -16.23 -1.05
C GLN A 182 -21.96 -16.23 -1.74
N HIS A 183 -22.75 -17.29 -1.54
CA HIS A 183 -24.15 -17.34 -2.00
C HIS A 183 -25.07 -17.37 -0.77
N SER A 184 -25.99 -16.41 -0.70
CA SER A 184 -26.98 -16.29 0.38
C SER A 184 -26.40 -16.20 1.80
N GLY A 185 -25.18 -15.67 1.94
CA GLY A 185 -24.50 -15.50 3.24
C GLY A 185 -23.61 -16.67 3.67
N GLU A 186 -23.51 -17.73 2.86
CA GLU A 186 -22.59 -18.86 3.09
C GLU A 186 -21.54 -18.94 1.99
N PHE A 187 -20.31 -19.29 2.36
CA PHE A 187 -19.23 -19.51 1.40
C PHE A 187 -19.40 -20.90 0.77
N HIS A 188 -19.28 -20.98 -0.55
CA HIS A 188 -19.39 -22.23 -1.30
C HIS A 188 -18.05 -22.60 -1.92
N PRO A 189 -17.13 -23.23 -1.17
CA PRO A 189 -15.89 -23.70 -1.74
C PRO A 189 -16.16 -24.91 -2.63
N LEU A 190 -15.83 -24.81 -3.92
CA LEU A 190 -16.01 -25.89 -4.89
C LEU A 190 -15.10 -27.08 -4.58
N SER A 191 -15.59 -28.27 -4.91
CA SER A 191 -14.77 -29.48 -4.95
C SER A 191 -14.06 -29.62 -6.30
N TYR A 192 -12.84 -30.11 -6.25
CA TYR A 192 -12.01 -30.41 -7.41
C TYR A 192 -11.33 -31.76 -7.25
N LYS A 193 -10.96 -32.37 -8.37
CA LYS A 193 -10.20 -33.62 -8.42
C LYS A 193 -8.78 -33.34 -8.87
N VAL A 194 -7.81 -33.78 -8.08
CA VAL A 194 -6.38 -33.64 -8.37
C VAL A 194 -6.01 -34.52 -9.55
N THR A 195 -5.29 -33.98 -10.53
CA THR A 195 -4.90 -34.71 -11.75
C THR A 195 -3.44 -35.15 -11.75
N GLU A 196 -2.58 -34.49 -10.97
CA GLU A 196 -1.13 -34.68 -10.99
C GLU A 196 -0.56 -34.74 -9.57
N GLY A 197 0.60 -35.39 -9.40
CA GLY A 197 1.29 -35.50 -8.11
C GLY A 197 0.88 -36.71 -7.25
N ASP A 198 1.33 -36.71 -6.00
CA ASP A 198 1.14 -37.83 -5.06
C ASP A 198 -0.34 -38.06 -4.68
N ASP A 199 -1.15 -37.01 -4.76
CA ASP A 199 -2.59 -37.01 -4.44
C ASP A 199 -3.48 -37.20 -5.69
N ALA A 200 -2.90 -37.56 -6.84
CA ALA A 200 -3.65 -37.72 -8.08
C ALA A 200 -4.84 -38.70 -7.94
N GLY A 201 -6.02 -38.24 -8.36
CA GLY A 201 -7.27 -38.98 -8.26
C GLY A 201 -8.08 -38.71 -6.98
N ILE A 202 -7.51 -38.01 -5.99
CA ILE A 202 -8.22 -37.60 -4.77
C ILE A 202 -9.09 -36.38 -5.06
N THR A 203 -10.27 -36.35 -4.44
CA THR A 203 -11.16 -35.18 -4.45
C THR A 203 -10.88 -34.32 -3.22
N LYS A 204 -10.62 -33.04 -3.45
CA LYS A 204 -10.36 -32.02 -2.42
C LYS A 204 -11.33 -30.85 -2.61
N GLN A 205 -11.36 -29.95 -1.65
CA GLN A 205 -12.20 -28.76 -1.67
C GLN A 205 -11.32 -27.51 -1.60
N MET A 206 -11.74 -26.42 -2.23
CA MET A 206 -11.03 -25.14 -2.15
C MET A 206 -10.90 -24.70 -0.69
N GLU A 207 -9.72 -24.24 -0.32
CA GLU A 207 -9.44 -23.76 1.03
C GLU A 207 -9.39 -22.23 1.05
N PHE A 208 -9.76 -21.64 2.18
CA PHE A 208 -9.57 -20.20 2.36
C PHE A 208 -8.08 -19.86 2.31
N GLY A 209 -7.76 -18.76 1.64
CA GLY A 209 -6.40 -18.26 1.63
C GLY A 209 -5.94 -17.80 3.01
N PRO A 210 -4.65 -17.47 3.15
CA PRO A 210 -4.11 -17.05 4.42
C PRO A 210 -4.78 -15.79 4.96
N LYS A 211 -5.26 -15.85 6.20
CA LYS A 211 -5.85 -14.71 6.93
C LYS A 211 -4.88 -13.53 7.05
N ALA A 212 -3.59 -13.83 7.10
CA ALA A 212 -2.52 -12.84 7.19
C ALA A 212 -2.52 -11.86 6.00
N PHE A 213 -2.97 -12.29 4.81
CA PHE A 213 -3.03 -11.41 3.64
C PHE A 213 -3.96 -10.22 3.88
N GLY A 214 -5.23 -10.48 4.19
CA GLY A 214 -6.22 -9.44 4.46
C GLY A 214 -5.82 -8.59 5.67
N ALA A 215 -5.35 -9.22 6.75
CA ALA A 215 -4.86 -8.51 7.94
C ALA A 215 -3.73 -7.52 7.62
N LEU A 216 -2.69 -7.96 6.89
CA LEU A 216 -1.57 -7.09 6.50
C LEU A 216 -2.02 -6.00 5.54
N PHE A 217 -2.85 -6.33 4.55
CA PHE A 217 -3.37 -5.36 3.58
C PHE A 217 -4.08 -4.20 4.29
N TYR A 218 -5.10 -4.50 5.10
CA TYR A 218 -5.88 -3.47 5.81
C TYR A 218 -5.06 -2.75 6.88
N PHE A 219 -4.13 -3.45 7.53
CA PHE A 219 -3.29 -2.83 8.56
C PHE A 219 -2.27 -1.86 7.95
N ILE A 220 -1.56 -2.24 6.88
CA ILE A 220 -0.58 -1.37 6.22
C ILE A 220 -1.26 -0.15 5.62
N THR A 221 -2.33 -0.37 4.84
CA THR A 221 -3.03 0.73 4.16
C THR A 221 -3.82 1.60 5.14
N GLY A 222 -4.42 1.00 6.17
CA GLY A 222 -5.16 1.71 7.22
C GLY A 222 -4.25 2.48 8.17
N PHE A 223 -3.14 1.90 8.61
CA PHE A 223 -2.12 2.60 9.40
C PHE A 223 -1.59 3.80 8.62
N HIS A 224 -1.22 3.62 7.35
CA HIS A 224 -0.74 4.74 6.53
C HIS A 224 -1.80 5.84 6.39
N GLY A 225 -3.07 5.47 6.14
CA GLY A 225 -4.17 6.42 6.07
C GLY A 225 -4.36 7.22 7.36
N PHE A 226 -4.31 6.54 8.51
CA PHE A 226 -4.40 7.17 9.83
C PHE A 226 -3.21 8.09 10.12
N HIS A 227 -2.00 7.64 9.82
CA HIS A 227 -0.74 8.37 9.97
C HIS A 227 -0.76 9.69 9.18
N VAL A 228 -1.14 9.61 7.90
CA VAL A 228 -1.26 10.80 7.02
C VAL A 228 -2.38 11.73 7.47
N PHE A 229 -3.52 11.21 7.94
CA PHE A 229 -4.64 12.02 8.40
C PHE A 229 -4.36 12.73 9.73
N SER A 230 -3.72 12.05 10.68
CA SER A 230 -3.47 12.57 12.02
C SER A 230 -2.19 13.41 12.12
N GLY A 231 -1.26 13.27 11.16
CA GLY A 231 0.01 14.00 11.15
C GLY A 231 0.97 13.57 12.26
N VAL A 232 0.75 12.37 12.81
CA VAL A 232 1.57 11.68 13.82
C VAL A 232 2.10 10.42 13.20
#